data_AF-A0A7Y0JLU8-F1
#
_entry.id   AF-A0A7Y0JLU8-F1
#
_cell.length_a   1.000
_cell.length_b   1.000
_cell.length_c   1.000
_cell.angle_alpha   90.00
_cell.angle_beta   90.00
_cell.angle_gamma   90.00
#
_symmetry.space_group_name_H-M   'P 1'
#
loop_
_entity.id
_entity.type
_entity.pdbx_description
1 polymer ?
#
loop_
_entity_poly.entity_id
_entity_poly.type
_entity_poly.pdbx_seq_one_letter_code
_entity_poly.pdbx_strand_id
1 'polypeptide(L)' 'MRLGDLVFWFTDLHHMGIYVGDDTIVNATHTGDYVRMDGIDDIGPVAGFRRPG' A
#
# COMPACT_ATOMS: atom_id res chain seq x y z
N MET A 1 10.47 0.80 6.84
CA MET A 1 9.60 1.77 6.12
C MET A 1 9.43 3.02 6.96
N ARG A 2 9.18 4.19 6.35
CA ARG A 2 8.78 5.40 7.09
C ARG A 2 7.60 6.07 6.41
N LEU A 3 6.89 6.91 7.15
CA LEU A 3 5.74 7.69 6.69
C LEU A 3 5.97 8.26 5.28
N GLY A 4 4.99 8.04 4.39
CA GLY A 4 5.02 8.49 3.00
C GLY A 4 5.74 7.57 2.01
N ASP A 5 6.29 6.43 2.45
CA ASP A 5 6.80 5.41 1.53
C ASP A 5 5.64 4.75 0.76
N LEU A 6 5.86 4.43 -0.52
CA LEU A 6 4.97 3.59 -1.32
C LEU A 6 5.20 2.13 -0.99
N VAL A 7 4.12 1.38 -0.84
CA VAL A 7 4.10 -0.08 -0.70
C VAL A 7 3.51 -0.66 -1.98
N PHE A 8 4.12 -1.72 -2.52
CA PHE A 8 3.67 -2.42 -3.72
C PHE A 8 3.34 -3.87 -3.37
N TRP A 9 2.25 -4.37 -3.93
CA TRP A 9 1.80 -5.75 -3.78
C TRP A 9 1.79 -6.48 -5.11
N PHE A 10 1.91 -7.81 -5.02
CA PHE A 10 1.90 -8.77 -6.13
C PHE A 10 3.11 -8.66 -7.08
N THR A 11 3.46 -9.77 -7.73
CA THR A 11 4.67 -9.87 -8.56
C THR A 11 4.65 -8.99 -9.81
N ASP A 12 3.46 -8.67 -10.32
CA ASP A 12 3.21 -7.78 -11.45
C ASP A 12 2.96 -6.31 -11.01
N LEU A 13 3.03 -6.03 -9.71
CA LEU A 13 2.97 -4.68 -9.12
C LEU A 13 1.68 -3.90 -9.46
N HIS A 14 0.55 -4.59 -9.64
CA HIS A 14 -0.70 -3.95 -10.09
C HIS A 14 -1.45 -3.19 -8.99
N HIS A 15 -1.03 -3.30 -7.73
CA HIS A 15 -1.63 -2.56 -6.62
C HIS A 15 -0.58 -1.87 -5.75
N MET A 16 -0.92 -0.68 -5.28
CA MET A 16 -0.03 0.17 -4.47
C MET A 16 -0.80 1.03 -3.47
N GLY A 17 -0.08 1.52 -2.47
CA GLY A 17 -0.62 2.32 -1.37
C GLY A 17 0.47 3.12 -0.69
N ILE A 18 0.08 4.06 0.16
CA ILE A 18 1.01 4.95 0.88
C ILE A 18 1.03 4.54 2.35
N TYR A 19 2.21 4.30 2.90
CA TYR A 19 2.37 4.00 4.32
C TYR A 19 2.14 5.22 5.20
N VAL A 20 1.28 5.05 6.20
CA VAL A 20 0.85 6.10 7.13
C VAL A 20 1.24 5.81 8.59
N GLY A 21 2.12 4.84 8.83
CA GLY A 21 2.58 4.47 10.17
C GLY A 21 1.82 3.28 10.74
N ASP A 22 2.34 2.70 11.82
CA ASP A 22 1.68 1.63 12.61
C ASP A 22 1.11 0.49 11.76
N ASP A 23 1.95 -0.04 10.85
CA ASP A 23 1.60 -1.09 9.88
C ASP A 23 0.34 -0.83 9.03
N THR A 24 -0.02 0.45 8.90
CA THR A 24 -1.23 0.93 8.22
C THR A 24 -0.88 1.67 6.93
N ILE A 25 -1.71 1.50 5.90
CA ILE A 25 -1.61 2.16 4.60
C ILE A 25 -2.92 2.86 4.24
N VAL A 26 -2.83 3.91 3.41
CA VAL A 26 -3.98 4.45 2.68
C VAL A 26 -3.94 3.98 1.22
N ASN A 27 -5.05 3.47 0.71
CA ASN A 27 -5.17 2.99 -0.67
C ASN A 27 -6.63 3.09 -1.19
N ALA A 28 -6.82 2.66 -2.44
CA ALA A 28 -8.13 2.32 -3.01
C ALA A 28 -8.01 0.96 -3.70
N THR A 29 -8.64 -0.08 -3.15
CA THR A 29 -8.31 -1.48 -3.50
C THR A 29 -8.74 -1.93 -4.90
N HIS A 30 -9.79 -1.33 -5.45
CA HIS A 30 -10.23 -1.60 -6.82
C HIS A 30 -11.18 -0.50 -7.29
N THR A 31 -11.49 -0.52 -8.59
CA THR A 31 -12.50 0.38 -9.17
C THR A 31 -13.84 0.25 -8.45
N GLY A 32 -14.48 1.39 -8.18
CA GLY A 32 -15.77 1.46 -7.49
C GLY A 32 -15.68 1.45 -5.96
N ASP A 33 -14.49 1.28 -5.39
CA ASP A 33 -14.26 1.40 -3.95
C ASP A 33 -13.86 2.84 -3.54
N TYR A 34 -13.89 3.13 -2.25
CA TYR A 34 -13.45 4.39 -1.68
C TYR A 34 -12.02 4.31 -1.13
N VAL A 35 -11.43 5.47 -0.84
CA VAL A 35 -10.12 5.58 -0.21
C VAL A 35 -10.24 5.22 1.27
N ARG A 36 -9.50 4.20 1.73
CA ARG A 36 -9.58 3.70 3.11
C ARG A 36 -8.21 3.39 3.71
N MET A 37 -8.22 3.13 5.01
CA MET A 37 -7.06 2.66 5.78
C MET A 37 -7.14 1.16 5.96
N ASP A 38 -6.05 0.46 5.68
CA ASP A 38 -5.92 -0.99 5.85
C ASP A 38 -4.58 -1.36 6.49
N GLY A 39 -4.49 -2.57 7.04
CA GLY A 39 -3.20 -3.16 7.41
C GLY A 39 -2.40 -3.54 6.16
N ILE A 40 -1.06 -3.45 6.23
CA ILE A 40 -0.18 -3.83 5.11
C ILE A 40 -0.42 -5.29 4.67
N ASP A 41 -0.66 -6.17 5.65
CA ASP A 41 -0.83 -7.61 5.44
C ASP A 41 -2.25 -7.99 4.96
N ASP A 42 -3.22 -7.07 5.02
CA ASP A 42 -4.62 -7.32 4.60
C ASP A 42 -4.79 -7.29 3.08
N ILE A 43 -3.80 -6.77 2.35
CA ILE A 43 -3.87 -6.55 0.91
C ILE A 43 -3.38 -7.75 0.11
N GLY A 44 -2.30 -8.40 0.55
CA GLY A 44 -1.67 -9.51 -0.16
C GLY A 44 -0.15 -9.58 0.04
N PRO A 45 0.57 -10.36 -0.78
CA PRO A 45 2.02 -10.47 -0.68
C PRO A 45 2.70 -9.16 -1.09
N VAL A 46 3.48 -8.59 -0.17
CA VAL A 46 4.30 -7.40 -0.42
C VAL A 46 5.40 -7.73 -1.43
N ALA A 47 5.47 -6.94 -2.49
CA ALA A 47 6.49 -7.04 -3.53
C ALA A 47 7.67 -6.08 -3.29
N GLY A 48 7.45 -4.95 -2.60
CA GLY A 48 8.53 -4.04 -2.22
C GLY A 48 8.06 -2.67 -1.73
N PHE A 49 9.04 -1.83 -1.40
CA PHE A 49 8.83 -0.48 -0.86
C PHE A 49 9.65 0.55 -1.63
N ARG A 50 9.09 1.74 -1.88
CA ARG A 50 9.82 2.85 -2.52
C ARG A 50 9.49 4.18 -1.84
N ARG A 51 10.53 4.91 -1.42
CA ARG A 51 10.39 6.33 -1.10
C ARG A 51 10.34 7.17 -2.39
N PRO A 52 9.26 7.93 -2.63
CA PRO A 52 9.24 8.96 -3.66
C PRO A 52 10.20 10.09 -3.30
N GLY A 53 10.81 10.72 -4.30
CA GLY A 53 11.74 11.83 -4.16
C GLY A 53 11.85 12.59 -5.47
#